data_AF-A0A533S0F9-F1
#
_entry.id   AF-A0A533S0F9-F1
#
_cell.length_a   1.000
_cell.length_b   1.000
_cell.length_c   1.000
_cell.angle_alpha   90.00
_cell.angle_beta   90.00
_cell.angle_gamma   90.00
#
_symmetry.space_group_name_H-M   'P 1'
#
loop_
_entity.id
_entity.type
_entity.pdbx_description
1 polymer ?
#
loop_
_entity_poly.entity_id
_entity_poly.type
_entity_poly.pdbx_seq_one_letter_code
_entity_poly.pdbx_strand_id
1 'polypeptide(L)'
;MQKKRSFLRSLLIGLGIVVALVIYAYGFQVTKVNLDETRDPKRQTQLTRILRALARPDLIEYDKDEFTVSLPVYTPCAKEPASTTPAGGDGPYLVMTPACADPGSEVVVEGFNFERNTNGPLNFIPPSGVSLQIGTIQTDSAGHFSIT
;
A
#
# COMPACT_ATOMS: atom_id res chain seq x y z
N MET A 1 76.96 9.27 19.81
CA MET A 1 76.22 8.31 18.94
C MET A 1 74.69 8.35 19.14
N GLN A 2 74.03 9.51 19.23
CA GLN A 2 72.57 9.59 19.50
C GLN A 2 71.69 9.80 18.25
N LYS A 3 72.25 10.31 17.13
CA LYS A 3 71.46 10.62 15.91
C LYS A 3 70.89 9.40 15.18
N LYS A 4 71.59 8.25 15.19
CA LYS A 4 71.15 7.04 14.45
C LYS A 4 69.85 6.43 14.99
N ARG A 5 69.61 6.51 16.31
CA ARG A 5 68.43 5.91 16.96
C ARG A 5 67.13 6.68 16.65
N SER A 6 67.21 8.01 16.49
CA SER A 6 66.08 8.84 16.08
C SER A 6 65.68 8.61 14.63
N PHE A 7 66.67 8.47 13.74
CA PHE A 7 66.42 8.19 12.33
C PHE A 7 65.83 6.80 12.10
N LEU A 8 66.34 5.77 12.80
CA LEU A 8 65.78 4.42 12.73
C LEU A 8 64.33 4.33 13.24
N ARG A 9 64.00 5.06 14.32
CA ARG A 9 62.61 5.12 14.82
C ARG A 9 61.67 5.76 13.80
N SER A 10 62.08 6.87 13.19
CA SER A 10 61.28 7.53 12.15
C SER A 10 61.10 6.64 10.92
N LEU A 11 62.15 5.89 10.53
CA LEU A 11 62.10 4.95 9.42
C LEU A 11 61.16 3.77 9.72
N LEU A 12 61.23 3.21 10.93
CA LEU A 12 60.33 2.13 11.39
C LEU A 12 58.87 2.59 11.45
N ILE A 13 58.61 3.80 11.92
CA ILE A 13 57.24 4.38 11.94
C ILE A 13 56.73 4.57 10.52
N GLY A 14 57.55 5.14 9.62
CA GLY A 14 57.20 5.28 8.21
C GLY A 14 56.87 3.94 7.55
N LEU A 15 57.73 2.93 7.78
CA LEU A 15 57.48 1.57 7.28
C LEU A 15 56.18 0.98 7.86
N GLY A 16 55.91 1.18 9.15
CA GLY A 16 54.69 0.73 9.80
C GLY A 16 53.42 1.36 9.20
N ILE A 17 53.45 2.65 8.89
CA ILE A 17 52.33 3.35 8.24
C ILE A 17 52.10 2.80 6.83
N VAL A 18 53.17 2.57 6.06
CA VAL A 18 53.07 1.99 4.72
C VAL A 18 52.47 0.59 4.79
N VAL A 19 52.92 -0.26 5.73
CA VAL A 19 52.35 -1.60 5.93
C VAL A 19 50.87 -1.53 6.31
N ALA A 20 50.48 -0.62 7.21
CA ALA A 20 49.09 -0.44 7.59
C ALA A 20 48.20 0.00 6.41
N LEU A 21 48.69 0.90 5.55
CA LEU A 21 47.99 1.30 4.33
C LEU A 21 47.82 0.16 3.34
N VAL A 22 48.84 -0.70 3.18
CA VAL A 22 48.76 -1.88 2.31
C VAL A 22 47.72 -2.88 2.84
N ILE A 23 47.70 -3.12 4.15
CA ILE A 23 46.71 -4.00 4.79
C ILE A 23 45.29 -3.43 4.60
N TYR A 24 45.12 -2.11 4.80
CA TYR A 24 43.85 -1.44 4.60
C TYR A 24 43.37 -1.54 3.14
N ALA A 25 44.25 -1.26 2.17
CA ALA A 25 43.93 -1.36 0.75
C ALA A 25 43.55 -2.79 0.34
N TYR A 26 44.29 -3.79 0.83
CA TYR A 26 43.96 -5.20 0.62
C TYR A 26 42.59 -5.57 1.22
N GLY A 27 42.32 -5.11 2.45
CA GLY A 27 41.01 -5.29 3.10
C GLY A 27 39.87 -4.70 2.27
N PHE A 28 40.06 -3.48 1.74
CA PHE A 28 39.08 -2.80 0.87
C PHE A 28 38.85 -3.55 -0.45
N GLN A 29 39.90 -4.13 -1.04
CA GLN A 29 39.79 -4.94 -2.26
C GLN A 29 39.06 -6.27 -2.00
N VAL A 30 39.36 -6.97 -0.91
CA VAL A 30 38.72 -8.24 -0.54
C VAL A 30 37.25 -8.06 -0.19
N THR A 31 36.91 -6.98 0.51
CA THR A 31 35.52 -6.63 0.86
C THR A 31 34.72 -6.08 -0.32
N LYS A 32 35.36 -5.88 -1.49
CA LYS A 32 34.73 -5.40 -2.73
C LYS A 32 33.82 -4.19 -2.47
N VAL A 33 34.28 -3.25 -1.64
CA VAL A 33 33.49 -2.07 -1.28
C VAL A 33 33.34 -1.19 -2.52
N ASN A 34 32.17 -1.30 -3.16
CA ASN A 34 31.83 -0.51 -4.34
C ASN A 34 31.05 0.74 -3.89
N LEU A 35 31.76 1.85 -3.74
CA LEU A 35 31.16 3.14 -3.37
C LEU A 35 30.46 3.83 -4.54
N ASP A 36 30.64 3.34 -5.77
CA ASP A 36 30.04 3.95 -6.96
C ASP A 36 28.54 3.64 -7.02
N GLU A 37 28.13 2.44 -6.64
CA GLU A 37 26.70 2.05 -6.61
C GLU A 37 25.90 2.80 -5.53
N THR A 38 26.57 3.22 -4.45
CA THR A 38 25.93 4.02 -3.36
C THR A 38 25.88 5.52 -3.69
N ARG A 39 26.67 5.97 -4.66
CA ARG A 39 26.69 7.35 -5.16
C ARG A 39 25.71 7.59 -6.31
N ASP A 40 24.99 6.56 -6.74
CA ASP A 40 23.96 6.71 -7.78
C ASP A 40 22.80 7.59 -7.25
N PRO A 41 22.50 8.71 -7.91
CA PRO A 41 21.44 9.64 -7.50
C PRO A 41 20.03 8.99 -7.45
N LYS A 42 19.78 7.92 -8.23
CA LYS A 42 18.50 7.19 -8.19
C LYS A 42 18.30 6.38 -6.91
N ARG A 43 19.39 5.85 -6.32
CA ARG A 43 19.32 5.07 -5.07
C ARG A 43 19.20 5.96 -3.84
N GLN A 44 19.85 7.12 -3.83
CA GLN A 44 19.73 8.09 -2.73
C GLN A 44 18.32 8.68 -2.62
N THR A 45 17.64 8.91 -3.74
CA THR A 45 16.25 9.38 -3.76
C THR A 45 15.27 8.32 -3.23
N GLN A 46 15.50 7.03 -3.51
CA GLN A 46 14.69 5.95 -2.92
C GLN A 46 14.91 5.81 -1.41
N LEU A 47 16.16 5.82 -0.94
CA LEU A 47 16.49 5.72 0.49
C LEU A 47 15.91 6.88 1.29
N THR A 48 16.01 8.11 0.78
CA THR A 48 15.43 9.29 1.44
C THR A 48 13.90 9.25 1.49
N ARG A 49 13.23 8.69 0.48
CA ARG A 49 11.77 8.46 0.52
C ARG A 49 11.38 7.49 1.62
N ILE A 50 12.09 6.37 1.75
CA ILE A 50 11.82 5.35 2.77
C ILE A 50 12.09 5.90 4.17
N LEU A 51 13.25 6.54 4.39
CA LEU A 51 13.59 7.15 5.68
C LEU A 51 12.62 8.27 6.08
N ARG A 52 12.13 9.07 5.11
CA ARG A 52 11.12 10.10 5.36
C ARG A 52 9.76 9.50 5.74
N ALA A 53 9.36 8.39 5.11
CA ALA A 53 8.15 7.67 5.48
C ALA A 53 8.23 7.10 6.90
N LEU A 54 9.38 6.55 7.29
CA LEU A 54 9.61 6.07 8.66
C LEU A 54 9.70 7.21 9.70
N ALA A 55 10.16 8.40 9.30
CA ALA A 55 10.25 9.58 10.16
C ALA A 55 8.93 10.35 10.31
N ARG A 56 7.92 10.02 9.50
CA ARG A 56 6.53 10.49 9.65
C ARG A 56 5.61 9.29 9.79
N PRO A 57 5.64 8.59 10.94
CA PRO A 57 4.61 7.63 11.22
C PRO A 57 3.25 8.35 11.18
N ASP A 58 2.26 7.74 10.55
CA ASP A 58 0.85 8.15 10.69
C ASP A 58 0.43 7.83 12.13
N LEU A 59 0.80 8.71 13.06
CA LEU A 59 0.53 8.56 14.50
C LEU A 59 -0.92 8.88 14.87
N ILE A 60 -1.68 9.41 13.92
CA ILE A 60 -3.08 9.83 14.09
C ILE A 60 -3.89 9.05 13.07
N GLU A 61 -4.13 7.78 13.39
CA GLU A 61 -5.19 7.00 12.76
C GLU A 61 -6.48 7.27 13.53
N TYR A 62 -7.54 7.59 12.80
CA TYR A 62 -8.88 7.65 13.38
C TYR A 62 -9.44 6.23 13.38
N ASP A 63 -10.03 5.79 14.49
CA ASP A 63 -10.82 4.56 14.52
C ASP A 63 -11.92 4.68 13.46
N LYS A 64 -11.85 3.82 12.45
CA LYS A 64 -12.88 3.70 11.42
C LYS A 64 -13.64 2.42 11.68
N ASP A 65 -14.94 2.55 11.93
CA ASP A 65 -15.83 1.41 11.93
C ASP A 65 -16.15 1.03 10.48
N GLU A 66 -15.75 -0.18 10.08
CA GLU A 66 -16.06 -0.71 8.75
C GLU A 66 -17.34 -1.56 8.82
N PHE A 67 -18.35 -1.17 8.04
CA PHE A 67 -19.59 -1.94 7.89
C PHE A 67 -19.69 -2.45 6.46
N THR A 68 -19.89 -3.76 6.31
CA THR A 68 -20.08 -4.40 5.01
C THR A 68 -21.53 -4.84 4.85
N VAL A 69 -22.17 -4.39 3.78
CA VAL A 69 -23.54 -4.78 3.40
C VAL A 69 -23.45 -5.49 2.06
N SER A 70 -24.03 -6.68 1.97
CA SER A 70 -23.94 -7.52 0.76
C SER A 70 -25.32 -7.81 0.22
N LEU A 71 -25.48 -7.62 -1.10
CA LEU A 71 -26.66 -8.03 -1.86
C LEU A 71 -26.27 -9.21 -2.75
N PRO A 72 -26.85 -10.40 -2.57
CA PRO A 72 -26.66 -11.47 -3.53
C PRO A 72 -27.32 -11.08 -4.86
N VAL A 73 -26.57 -11.17 -5.95
CA VAL A 73 -27.03 -10.85 -7.30
C VAL A 73 -26.87 -12.08 -8.20
N TYR A 74 -27.86 -12.30 -9.07
CA TYR A 74 -27.79 -13.34 -10.09
C TYR A 74 -27.26 -12.79 -11.41
N THR A 75 -26.13 -13.32 -11.86
CA THR A 75 -25.52 -13.03 -13.17
C THR A 75 -25.01 -14.33 -13.80
N PRO A 76 -25.51 -14.78 -14.97
CA PRO A 76 -26.55 -14.17 -15.81
C PRO A 76 -27.97 -14.34 -15.25
N CYS A 77 -28.93 -13.59 -15.78
CA CYS A 77 -30.33 -13.68 -15.38
C CYS A 77 -30.90 -15.10 -15.63
N ALA A 78 -31.49 -15.72 -14.60
CA ALA A 78 -32.30 -16.92 -14.78
C ALA A 78 -33.61 -16.58 -15.51
N LYS A 79 -34.19 -17.53 -16.26
CA LYS A 79 -35.47 -17.34 -16.97
C LYS A 79 -36.66 -17.08 -16.04
N GLU A 80 -36.55 -17.45 -14.76
CA GLU A 80 -37.53 -17.13 -13.73
C GLU A 80 -36.94 -16.04 -12.82
N PRO A 81 -37.67 -14.95 -12.54
CA PRO A 81 -37.18 -13.89 -11.68
C PRO A 81 -37.11 -14.42 -10.24
N ALA A 82 -35.91 -14.82 -9.81
CA ALA A 82 -35.65 -14.95 -8.39
C ALA A 82 -35.80 -13.56 -7.77
N SER A 83 -36.90 -13.35 -7.04
CA SER A 83 -37.14 -12.10 -6.33
C SER A 83 -36.11 -12.00 -5.21
N THR A 84 -35.01 -11.28 -5.44
CA THR A 84 -34.15 -10.79 -4.36
C THR A 84 -34.96 -9.76 -3.59
N THR A 85 -35.70 -10.25 -2.60
CA THR A 85 -36.44 -9.38 -1.69
C THR A 85 -35.41 -8.49 -1.00
N PRO A 86 -35.46 -7.15 -1.16
CA PRO A 86 -34.58 -6.29 -0.42
C PRO A 86 -34.86 -6.52 1.07
N ALA A 87 -33.81 -6.69 1.86
CA ALA A 87 -33.92 -6.95 3.30
C ALA A 87 -34.48 -5.68 3.97
N GLY A 88 -35.81 -5.52 3.95
CA GLY A 88 -36.53 -4.43 4.60
C GLY A 88 -36.58 -4.64 6.11
N GLY A 89 -35.41 -4.58 6.74
CA GLY A 89 -35.26 -4.52 8.20
C GLY A 89 -34.84 -3.12 8.65
N ASP A 90 -34.66 -2.95 9.96
CA ASP A 90 -34.17 -1.70 10.58
C ASP A 90 -32.68 -1.41 10.28
N GLY A 91 -31.97 -2.31 9.60
CA GLY A 91 -30.55 -2.18 9.25
C GLY A 91 -30.29 -1.64 7.85
N PRO A 92 -29.03 -1.37 7.49
CA PRO A 92 -28.64 -0.94 6.16
C PRO A 92 -28.86 -2.06 5.14
N TYR A 93 -29.46 -1.72 3.99
CA TYR A 93 -29.73 -2.68 2.92
C TYR A 93 -29.53 -2.06 1.54
N LEU A 94 -29.27 -2.94 0.57
CA LEU A 94 -29.06 -2.57 -0.83
C LEU A 94 -30.20 -3.10 -1.69
N VAL A 95 -30.52 -2.36 -2.75
CA VAL A 95 -31.49 -2.72 -3.77
C VAL A 95 -30.82 -2.54 -5.13
N MET A 96 -31.02 -3.49 -6.04
CA MET A 96 -30.52 -3.38 -7.39
C MET A 96 -31.68 -3.54 -8.38
N THR A 97 -31.74 -2.63 -9.34
CA THR A 97 -32.75 -2.62 -10.41
C THR A 97 -32.06 -2.57 -11.77
N PRO A 98 -32.28 -3.55 -12.67
CA PRO A 98 -33.06 -4.78 -12.49
C PRO A 98 -32.45 -5.76 -11.47
N ALA A 99 -33.26 -6.63 -10.87
CA ALA A 99 -32.82 -7.59 -9.83
C ALA A 99 -31.77 -8.61 -10.29
N CYS A 100 -31.60 -8.76 -11.61
CA CYS A 100 -30.58 -9.56 -12.25
C CYS A 100 -30.03 -8.79 -13.46
N ALA A 101 -28.79 -9.07 -13.83
CA ALA A 101 -28.13 -8.39 -14.93
C ALA A 101 -27.21 -9.34 -15.71
N ASP A 102 -27.06 -9.08 -17.00
CA ASP A 102 -26.11 -9.79 -17.84
C ASP A 102 -24.74 -9.10 -17.81
N PRO A 103 -23.64 -9.81 -18.09
CA PRO A 103 -22.32 -9.19 -18.13
C PRO A 103 -22.29 -7.99 -19.09
N GLY A 104 -21.96 -6.80 -18.56
CA GLY A 104 -21.86 -5.56 -19.32
C GLY A 104 -23.16 -4.76 -19.45
N SER A 105 -24.27 -5.18 -18.82
CA SER A 105 -25.47 -4.35 -18.72
C SER A 105 -25.35 -3.31 -17.60
N GLU A 106 -25.99 -2.16 -17.77
CA GLU A 106 -26.12 -1.14 -16.73
C GLU A 106 -27.16 -1.56 -15.67
N VAL A 107 -26.86 -1.28 -14.40
CA VAL A 107 -27.75 -1.56 -13.27
C VAL A 107 -27.79 -0.37 -12.34
N VAL A 108 -28.95 -0.06 -11.77
CA VAL A 108 -29.05 0.95 -10.73
C VAL A 108 -28.94 0.26 -9.38
N VAL A 109 -27.96 0.65 -8.57
CA VAL A 109 -27.77 0.19 -7.20
C VAL A 109 -28.14 1.32 -6.25
N GLU A 110 -29.11 1.05 -5.38
CA GLU A 110 -29.58 1.96 -4.34
C GLU A 110 -29.25 1.37 -2.97
N GLY A 111 -28.83 2.22 -2.04
CA GLY A 111 -28.62 1.84 -0.64
C GLY A 111 -29.50 2.66 0.29
N PHE A 112 -30.03 2.02 1.32
CA PHE A 112 -30.90 2.62 2.33
C PHE A 112 -30.39 2.33 3.73
N ASN A 113 -30.69 3.22 4.69
CA ASN A 113 -30.32 3.11 6.11
C ASN A 113 -28.81 3.00 6.37
N PHE A 114 -27.96 3.52 5.48
CA PHE A 114 -26.51 3.62 5.71
C PHE A 114 -26.16 4.78 6.65
N GLU A 115 -24.94 4.76 7.17
CA GLU A 115 -24.42 5.87 7.97
C GLU A 115 -24.37 7.15 7.13
N ARG A 116 -24.88 8.24 7.71
CA ARG A 116 -25.09 9.51 6.98
C ARG A 116 -23.75 10.15 6.61
N ASN A 117 -23.67 10.75 5.43
CA ASN A 117 -22.49 11.48 4.94
C ASN A 117 -21.19 10.63 4.89
N THR A 118 -21.33 9.32 4.71
CA THR A 118 -20.20 8.39 4.65
C THR A 118 -19.81 8.08 3.20
N ASN A 119 -18.50 7.98 2.95
CA ASN A 119 -17.92 7.59 1.67
C ASN A 119 -17.39 6.15 1.75
N GLY A 120 -17.63 5.35 0.71
CA GLY A 120 -17.16 3.98 0.65
C GLY A 120 -17.04 3.44 -0.78
N PRO A 121 -16.21 2.41 -1.00
CA PRO A 121 -16.15 1.72 -2.29
C PRO A 121 -17.39 0.83 -2.45
N LEU A 122 -17.97 0.84 -3.66
CA LEU A 122 -18.92 -0.18 -4.08
C LEU A 122 -18.17 -1.25 -4.86
N ASN A 123 -18.23 -2.48 -4.37
CA ASN A 123 -17.51 -3.61 -4.93
C ASN A 123 -18.46 -4.68 -5.46
N PHE A 124 -18.20 -5.16 -6.67
CA PHE A 124 -18.81 -6.37 -7.21
C PHE A 124 -17.89 -7.57 -6.94
N ILE A 125 -18.44 -8.63 -6.34
CA ILE A 125 -17.70 -9.84 -6.01
C ILE A 125 -18.26 -10.98 -6.87
N PRO A 126 -17.58 -11.39 -7.96
CA PRO A 126 -17.99 -12.53 -8.76
C PRO A 126 -17.69 -13.85 -8.02
N PRO A 127 -18.17 -15.00 -8.53
CA PRO A 127 -17.88 -16.32 -7.95
C PRO A 127 -16.38 -16.67 -7.81
N SER A 128 -15.49 -15.94 -8.50
CA SER A 128 -14.04 -16.07 -8.35
C SER A 128 -13.50 -15.49 -7.03
N GLY A 129 -14.30 -14.70 -6.30
CA GLY A 129 -13.93 -14.08 -5.02
C GLY A 129 -13.10 -12.80 -5.15
N VAL A 130 -12.88 -12.29 -6.36
CA VAL A 130 -12.12 -11.05 -6.58
C VAL A 130 -13.02 -9.84 -6.30
N SER A 131 -12.56 -8.90 -5.47
CA SER A 131 -13.27 -7.63 -5.25
C SER A 131 -13.01 -6.67 -6.40
N LEU A 132 -14.02 -6.40 -7.23
CA LEU A 132 -13.94 -5.44 -8.32
C LEU A 132 -14.63 -4.14 -7.92
N GLN A 133 -13.87 -3.07 -7.74
CA GLN A 133 -14.44 -1.76 -7.44
C GLN A 133 -15.15 -1.21 -8.68
N ILE A 134 -16.46 -1.04 -8.58
CA ILE A 134 -17.31 -0.50 -9.67
C ILE A 134 -17.54 1.00 -9.51
N GLY A 135 -17.40 1.53 -8.28
CA GLY A 135 -17.53 2.96 -8.02
C GLY A 135 -17.18 3.35 -6.59
N THR A 136 -17.29 4.64 -6.32
CA THR A 136 -17.22 5.20 -4.97
C THR A 136 -18.57 5.85 -4.70
N ILE A 137 -19.21 5.45 -3.61
CA ILE A 137 -20.50 5.98 -3.18
C ILE A 137 -20.30 7.05 -2.10
N GLN A 138 -21.23 8.00 -2.07
CA GLN A 138 -21.38 8.96 -0.99
C GLN A 138 -22.83 8.92 -0.52
N THR A 139 -23.02 8.65 0.76
CA THR A 139 -24.33 8.57 1.38
C THR A 139 -24.82 9.97 1.75
N ASP A 140 -26.10 10.26 1.55
CA ASP A 140 -26.70 11.55 1.90
C ASP A 140 -27.01 11.69 3.41
N SER A 141 -27.71 12.76 3.78
CA SER A 141 -28.11 13.05 5.16
C SER A 141 -29.25 12.15 5.68
N ALA A 142 -29.87 11.35 4.80
CA ALA A 142 -30.88 10.35 5.13
C ALA A 142 -30.33 8.91 5.16
N GLY A 143 -29.04 8.72 4.84
CA GLY A 143 -28.46 7.38 4.79
C GLY A 143 -28.71 6.67 3.45
N HIS A 144 -29.01 7.44 2.39
CA HIS A 144 -29.35 6.92 1.07
C HIS A 144 -28.27 7.25 0.01
N PHE A 145 -28.08 6.37 -0.95
CA PHE A 145 -27.28 6.61 -2.16
C PHE A 145 -27.88 5.90 -3.36
N SER A 146 -27.60 6.40 -4.57
CA SER A 146 -27.98 5.77 -5.84
C SER A 146 -26.86 5.96 -6.87
N ILE A 147 -26.47 4.88 -7.54
CA ILE A 147 -25.41 4.86 -8.57
C ILE A 147 -25.79 3.90 -9.69
N THR A 148 -25.30 4.18 -10.91
CA THR A 148 -25.50 3.37 -12.12
C THR A 148 -24.19 2.74 -12.58
#